data_AF-A0A947X8M0-F1
#
_entry.id   AF-A0A947X8M0-F1
#
_cell.length_a   1.000
_cell.length_b   1.000
_cell.length_c   1.000
_cell.angle_alpha   90.00
_cell.angle_beta   90.00
_cell.angle_gamma   90.00
#
_symmetry.space_group_name_H-M   'P 1'
#
loop_
_entity.id
_entity.type
_entity.pdbx_description
1 polymer ?
#
loop_
_entity_poly.entity_id
_entity_poly.type
_entity_poly.pdbx_seq_one_letter_code
_entity_poly.pdbx_strand_id
1 'polypeptide(L)'
;MQAGENELVDHRNRNPLDNRRSNLRIVSSRQNAINRTPNSSTGYIGVSITTLRGRKRLRATFKPKGKRLNFSLYDEPDNRIICALVHDKFVIEAGDDEYAPLNFPVLRNAPFRGRLLEMDIKEFRENSLGIVAERLGLEL
;
A
#
# COMPACT_ATOMS: atom_id res chain seq x y z
N MET A 1 15.42 -16.75 -20.26
CA MET A 1 14.33 -15.79 -20.51
C MET A 1 15.01 -14.56 -21.08
N GLN A 2 14.52 -14.00 -22.19
CA GLN A 2 15.15 -12.86 -22.86
C GLN A 2 14.14 -11.72 -22.86
N ALA A 3 14.49 -10.59 -22.25
CA ALA A 3 13.63 -9.41 -22.18
C ALA A 3 13.85 -8.54 -23.42
N GLY A 4 12.77 -7.91 -23.92
CA GLY A 4 12.86 -6.93 -25.00
C GLY A 4 13.41 -5.57 -24.56
N GLU A 5 13.50 -4.63 -25.50
CA GLU A 5 14.13 -3.30 -25.34
C GLU A 5 13.56 -2.44 -24.19
N ASN A 6 12.34 -2.72 -23.73
CA ASN A 6 11.67 -1.99 -22.64
C ASN A 6 11.17 -2.91 -21.51
N GLU A 7 11.69 -4.12 -21.44
CA GLU A 7 11.30 -5.12 -20.46
C GLU A 7 12.48 -5.48 -19.55
N LEU A 8 12.16 -5.96 -18.36
CA LEU A 8 13.12 -6.41 -17.37
C LEU A 8 12.77 -7.84 -16.94
N VAL A 9 13.79 -8.60 -16.56
CA VAL A 9 13.62 -9.89 -15.87
C VAL A 9 13.48 -9.61 -14.37
N ASP A 10 12.32 -9.91 -13.82
CA ASP A 10 11.97 -9.72 -12.41
C ASP A 10 11.86 -11.07 -11.67
N HIS A 11 12.12 -11.04 -10.37
CA HIS A 11 12.02 -12.19 -9.47
C HIS A 11 10.72 -12.10 -8.68
N ARG A 12 9.75 -12.98 -8.96
CA ARG A 12 8.43 -13.01 -8.30
C ARG A 12 8.54 -13.00 -6.78
N ASN A 13 9.50 -13.75 -6.22
CA ASN A 13 9.72 -13.83 -4.77
C ASN A 13 10.64 -12.74 -4.19
N ARG A 14 11.22 -11.86 -5.03
CA ARG A 14 12.19 -10.81 -4.64
C ARG A 14 13.51 -11.36 -4.09
N ASN A 15 13.83 -12.63 -4.33
CA ASN A 15 15.10 -13.25 -3.97
C ASN A 15 16.00 -13.34 -5.22
N PRO A 16 17.08 -12.54 -5.32
CA PRO A 16 17.98 -12.57 -6.47
C PRO A 16 18.80 -13.87 -6.58
N LEU A 17 18.83 -14.69 -5.52
CA LEU A 17 19.51 -15.98 -5.54
C LEU A 17 18.62 -17.11 -6.11
N ASP A 18 17.31 -16.89 -6.23
CA ASP A 18 16.39 -17.88 -6.77
C ASP A 18 16.19 -17.71 -8.27
N ASN A 19 17.10 -18.30 -9.04
CA ASN A 19 17.13 -18.22 -10.50
C ASN A 19 16.26 -19.28 -11.20
N ARG A 20 15.35 -19.96 -10.48
CA ARG A 20 14.44 -20.95 -11.09
C ARG A 20 13.53 -20.26 -12.10
N ARG A 21 13.32 -20.88 -13.27
CA ARG A 21 12.48 -20.32 -14.34
C ARG A 21 11.06 -19.97 -13.87
N SER A 22 10.49 -20.73 -12.93
CA SER A 22 9.18 -20.47 -12.33
C SER A 22 9.14 -19.20 -11.46
N ASN A 23 10.29 -18.77 -10.93
CA ASN A 23 10.41 -17.55 -10.13
C ASN A 23 10.67 -16.30 -10.99
N LEU A 24 11.14 -16.46 -12.22
CA LEU A 24 11.42 -15.33 -13.12
C LEU A 24 10.17 -14.94 -13.93
N ARG A 25 10.05 -13.65 -14.27
CA ARG A 25 9.02 -13.12 -15.18
C ARG A 25 9.54 -11.93 -15.97
N ILE A 26 9.01 -11.74 -17.17
CA ILE A 26 9.25 -10.53 -17.98
C ILE A 26 8.23 -9.47 -17.56
N VAL A 27 8.70 -8.28 -17.23
CA VAL A 27 7.86 -7.19 -16.74
C VAL A 27 8.32 -5.84 -17.29
N SER A 28 7.43 -4.85 -17.27
CA SER A 28 7.82 -3.45 -17.48
C SER A 28 8.64 -2.90 -16.31
N SER A 29 9.42 -1.84 -16.55
CA SER A 29 10.19 -1.14 -15.50
C SER A 29 9.33 -0.70 -14.32
N ARG A 30 8.07 -0.33 -14.56
CA ARG A 30 7.11 0.04 -13.50
C ARG A 30 6.70 -1.15 -12.65
N GLN A 31 6.36 -2.28 -13.29
CA GLN A 31 5.98 -3.51 -12.59
C GLN A 31 7.15 -4.06 -11.76
N ASN A 32 8.38 -3.99 -12.29
CA ASN A 32 9.59 -4.32 -11.52
C ASN A 32 9.73 -3.40 -10.29
N ALA A 33 9.55 -2.09 -10.46
CA ALA A 33 9.70 -1.11 -9.38
C ALA A 33 8.68 -1.25 -8.24
N ILE A 34 7.47 -1.76 -8.51
CA ILE A 34 6.45 -2.00 -7.48
C ILE A 34 6.63 -3.36 -6.78
N ASN A 35 7.42 -4.28 -7.32
CA ASN A 35 7.77 -5.55 -6.67
C ASN A 35 8.86 -5.36 -5.59
N ARG A 36 8.49 -4.69 -4.49
CA ARG A 36 9.43 -4.22 -3.45
C ARG A 36 9.20 -4.87 -2.09
N THR A 37 10.20 -4.77 -1.23
CA THR A 37 10.09 -5.04 0.21
C THR A 37 9.77 -3.74 0.96
N PRO A 38 9.24 -3.81 2.19
CA PRO A 38 9.12 -2.64 3.05
C PRO A 38 10.50 -2.00 3.26
N ASN A 39 10.57 -0.67 3.16
CA ASN A 39 11.81 0.09 3.32
C ASN A 39 11.63 1.29 4.26
N SER A 40 10.58 1.29 5.07
CA SER A 40 10.22 2.35 6.00
C SER A 40 10.21 1.82 7.43
N SER A 41 10.31 2.74 8.39
CA SER A 41 10.25 2.42 9.83
C SER A 41 8.90 1.89 10.30
N THR A 42 7.88 1.89 9.44
CA THR A 42 6.56 1.34 9.76
C THR A 42 6.50 -0.17 9.56
N GLY A 43 7.43 -0.76 8.82
CA GLY A 43 7.41 -2.18 8.45
C GLY A 43 6.40 -2.54 7.35
N TYR A 44 5.64 -1.57 6.84
CA TYR A 44 4.61 -1.76 5.81
C TYR A 44 5.01 -1.13 4.47
N ILE A 45 4.78 -1.86 3.39
CA ILE A 45 4.99 -1.42 2.02
C ILE A 45 4.12 -0.20 1.74
N GLY A 46 4.76 0.85 1.19
CA GLY A 46 4.08 2.08 0.77
C GLY A 46 3.52 2.92 1.92
N VAL A 47 3.82 2.59 3.18
CA VAL A 47 3.48 3.40 4.35
C VAL A 47 4.73 4.10 4.89
N SER A 48 4.63 5.40 5.12
CA SER A 48 5.74 6.22 5.64
C SER A 48 5.24 7.17 6.73
N ILE A 49 6.11 7.50 7.69
CA ILE A 49 5.85 8.58 8.65
C ILE A 49 6.31 9.89 8.01
N THR A 50 5.46 10.91 8.07
CA THR A 50 5.73 12.26 7.56
C THR A 50 5.35 13.29 8.61
N THR A 51 5.95 14.47 8.57
CA THR A 51 5.60 15.57 9.47
C THR A 51 4.85 16.64 8.69
N LEU A 52 3.64 16.98 9.16
CA LEU A 52 2.83 18.06 8.59
C LEU A 52 2.44 19.02 9.71
N ARG A 53 2.83 20.30 9.57
CA ARG A 53 2.56 21.35 10.58
C ARG A 53 2.95 20.93 12.00
N GLY A 54 4.14 20.34 12.14
CA GLY A 54 4.69 19.88 13.43
C GLY A 54 4.10 18.57 13.99
N ARG A 55 3.11 17.96 13.33
CA ARG A 55 2.50 16.69 13.78
C ARG A 55 2.91 15.53 12.86
N LYS A 56 3.25 14.39 13.46
CA LYS A 56 3.53 13.14 12.72
C LYS A 56 2.24 12.59 12.11
N ARG A 57 2.37 12.09 10.89
CA ARG A 57 1.30 11.51 10.07
C ARG A 57 1.80 10.23 9.45
N LEU A 58 0.97 9.19 9.48
CA LEU A 58 1.15 8.01 8.65
C LEU A 58 0.60 8.32 7.26
N ARG A 59 1.36 7.99 6.23
CA ARG A 59 0.99 8.22 4.83
C ARG A 59 1.13 6.95 4.02
N ALA A 60 0.02 6.46 3.49
CA ALA A 60 -0.05 5.40 2.49
C ALA A 60 0.00 6.01 1.08
N THR A 61 0.87 5.50 0.21
CA THR A 61 1.00 5.99 -1.16
C THR A 61 1.18 4.86 -2.16
N PHE A 62 0.52 4.96 -3.31
CA PHE A 62 0.72 4.04 -4.43
C PHE A 62 0.71 4.80 -5.76
N LYS A 63 1.56 4.41 -6.72
CA LYS A 63 1.63 5.02 -8.05
C LYS A 63 1.22 3.99 -9.11
N PRO A 64 -0.07 3.93 -9.49
CA PRO A 64 -0.52 3.11 -10.61
C PRO A 64 -0.04 3.67 -11.95
N LYS A 65 -0.53 3.13 -13.07
CA LYS A 65 -0.39 3.72 -14.42
C LYS A 65 -1.18 5.04 -14.50
N GLY A 66 -0.71 6.10 -13.84
CA GLY A 66 -1.38 7.39 -13.79
C GLY A 66 -1.08 8.18 -12.53
N LYS A 67 -2.13 8.79 -11.97
CA LYS A 67 -2.03 9.67 -10.81
C LYS A 67 -1.67 8.89 -9.55
N ARG A 68 -0.75 9.44 -8.75
CA ARG A 68 -0.42 8.90 -7.43
C ARG A 68 -1.62 8.98 -6.49
N LEU A 69 -1.93 7.85 -5.87
CA LEU A 69 -2.91 7.72 -4.80
C LEU A 69 -2.22 7.98 -3.46
N ASN A 70 -2.87 8.77 -2.60
CA ASN A 70 -2.33 9.13 -1.29
C ASN A 70 -3.44 9.14 -0.24
N PHE A 71 -3.12 8.64 0.94
CA PHE A 71 -3.98 8.67 2.13
C PHE A 71 -3.13 8.89 3.37
N SER A 72 -3.65 9.62 4.36
CA SER A 72 -2.91 9.87 5.60
C SER A 72 -3.82 10.01 6.82
N LEU A 73 -3.27 9.60 7.97
CA LEU A 73 -3.87 9.68 9.30
C LEU A 73 -2.80 10.16 10.31
N TYR A 74 -3.20 10.42 11.56
CA TYR A 74 -2.25 10.67 12.64
C TYR A 74 -1.42 9.41 12.95
N ASP A 75 -0.18 9.59 13.41
CA ASP A 75 0.70 8.48 13.81
C ASP A 75 0.25 7.88 15.14
N GLU A 76 -0.72 6.97 15.05
CA GLU A 76 -1.23 6.14 16.14
C GLU A 76 -1.02 4.65 15.79
N PRO A 77 -0.91 3.76 16.78
CA PRO A 77 -0.67 2.34 16.54
C PRO A 77 -1.65 1.71 15.53
N ASP A 78 -2.95 1.91 15.72
CA ASP A 78 -4.01 1.31 14.88
C ASP A 78 -4.02 1.88 13.46
N ASN A 79 -3.69 3.17 13.32
CA ASN A 79 -3.64 3.86 12.03
C ASN A 79 -2.55 3.29 11.09
N ARG A 80 -1.55 2.58 11.64
CA ARG A 80 -0.54 1.89 10.82
C ARG A 80 -1.16 0.77 10.00
N ILE A 81 -2.01 -0.04 10.65
CA ILE A 81 -2.73 -1.14 10.02
C ILE A 81 -3.72 -0.58 9.00
N ILE A 82 -4.47 0.47 9.36
CA ILE A 82 -5.40 1.14 8.43
C ILE A 82 -4.65 1.65 7.19
N CYS A 83 -3.52 2.34 7.36
CA CYS A 83 -2.72 2.81 6.22
C CYS A 83 -2.17 1.66 5.36
N ALA A 84 -1.80 0.53 5.97
CA ALA A 84 -1.36 -0.66 5.23
C ALA A 84 -2.51 -1.30 4.44
N LEU A 85 -3.72 -1.38 5.02
CA LEU A 85 -4.93 -1.84 4.33
C LEU A 85 -5.31 -0.92 3.17
N VAL A 86 -5.23 0.40 3.36
CA VAL A 86 -5.49 1.39 2.30
C VAL A 86 -4.46 1.27 1.17
N HIS A 87 -3.18 1.04 1.49
CA HIS A 87 -2.18 0.76 0.46
C HIS A 87 -2.54 -0.50 -0.35
N ASP A 88 -2.91 -1.58 0.32
CA ASP A 88 -3.30 -2.83 -0.36
C ASP A 88 -4.56 -2.65 -1.20
N LYS A 89 -5.53 -1.86 -0.74
CA LYS A 89 -6.70 -1.45 -1.51
C LYS A 89 -6.28 -0.72 -2.79
N PHE A 90 -5.37 0.26 -2.70
CA PHE A 90 -4.87 0.97 -3.89
C PHE A 90 -4.19 0.05 -4.90
N VAL A 91 -3.42 -0.94 -4.43
CA VAL A 91 -2.77 -1.94 -5.29
C VAL A 91 -3.82 -2.81 -6.01
N ILE A 92 -4.81 -3.29 -5.27
CA ILE A 92 -5.89 -4.14 -5.78
C ILE A 92 -6.78 -3.38 -6.77
N GLU A 93 -7.18 -2.15 -6.45
CA GLU A 93 -8.00 -1.30 -7.33
C GLU A 93 -7.26 -0.95 -8.64
N ALA A 94 -5.94 -0.82 -8.58
CA ALA A 94 -5.11 -0.60 -9.76
C ALA A 94 -4.90 -1.86 -10.62
N GLY A 95 -5.33 -3.04 -10.15
CA GLY A 95 -5.08 -4.32 -10.81
C GLY A 95 -3.59 -4.73 -10.82
N ASP A 96 -2.82 -4.19 -9.88
CA ASP A 96 -1.37 -4.38 -9.81
C ASP A 96 -0.95 -5.47 -8.83
N ASP A 97 -1.92 -6.13 -8.18
CA ASP A 97 -1.63 -7.09 -7.12
C ASP A 97 -0.86 -8.32 -7.63
N GLU A 98 -0.89 -8.67 -8.92
CA GLU A 98 0.02 -9.70 -9.46
C GLU A 98 1.52 -9.34 -9.28
N TYR A 99 1.86 -8.04 -9.38
CA TYR A 99 3.24 -7.56 -9.40
C TYR A 99 3.67 -6.97 -8.06
N ALA A 100 2.79 -6.19 -7.44
CA ALA A 100 3.03 -5.56 -6.15
C ALA A 100 2.62 -6.52 -5.01
N PRO A 101 3.53 -6.80 -4.07
CA PRO A 101 3.18 -7.56 -2.87
C PRO A 101 2.23 -6.74 -2.00
N LEU A 102 1.19 -7.41 -1.48
CA LEU A 102 0.30 -6.86 -0.48
C LEU A 102 0.96 -6.96 0.90
N ASN A 103 0.68 -6.00 1.77
CA ASN A 103 1.00 -6.08 3.19
C ASN A 103 0.28 -7.26 3.85
N PHE A 104 -0.96 -7.53 3.43
CA PHE A 104 -1.78 -8.65 3.90
C PHE A 104 -2.15 -9.58 2.73
N PRO A 105 -1.36 -10.65 2.48
CA PRO A 105 -1.58 -11.55 1.34
C PRO A 105 -2.97 -12.19 1.28
N VAL A 106 -3.64 -12.35 2.43
CA VAL A 106 -5.01 -12.89 2.53
C VAL A 106 -6.05 -12.06 1.74
N LEU A 107 -5.80 -10.75 1.56
CA LEU A 107 -6.68 -9.82 0.84
C LEU A 107 -6.79 -10.10 -0.66
N ARG A 108 -5.95 -10.99 -1.21
CA ARG A 108 -6.07 -11.44 -2.61
C ARG A 108 -7.34 -12.25 -2.85
N ASN A 109 -7.83 -12.92 -1.81
CA ASN A 109 -8.88 -13.93 -1.93
C ASN A 109 -10.21 -13.42 -1.40
N ALA A 110 -11.31 -13.96 -1.94
CA ALA A 110 -12.62 -13.78 -1.35
C ALA A 110 -12.70 -14.48 0.04
N PRO A 111 -13.51 -13.97 0.99
CA PRO A 111 -14.33 -12.76 0.89
C PRO A 111 -13.56 -11.47 1.19
N PHE A 112 -12.31 -11.56 1.65
CA PHE A 112 -11.54 -10.43 2.15
C PHE A 112 -11.27 -9.36 1.08
N ARG A 113 -11.02 -9.77 -0.17
CA ARG A 113 -10.88 -8.85 -1.31
C ARG A 113 -12.12 -7.96 -1.47
N GLY A 114 -13.31 -8.58 -1.45
CA GLY A 114 -14.58 -7.88 -1.62
C GLY A 114 -14.80 -6.85 -0.51
N ARG A 115 -14.65 -7.29 0.74
CA ARG A 115 -14.79 -6.40 1.91
C ARG A 115 -13.84 -5.20 1.86
N LEU A 116 -12.59 -5.39 1.43
CA LEU A 116 -11.62 -4.31 1.27
C LEU A 116 -12.02 -3.33 0.15
N LEU A 117 -12.55 -3.84 -0.96
CA LEU A 117 -12.99 -3.02 -2.08
C LEU A 117 -14.26 -2.22 -1.76
N GLU A 118 -15.16 -2.78 -0.95
CA GLU A 118 -16.38 -2.11 -0.47
C GLU A 118 -16.11 -1.03 0.60
N MET A 119 -15.01 -1.14 1.33
CA MET A 119 -14.63 -0.18 2.38
C MET A 119 -14.43 1.25 1.84
N ASP A 120 -15.14 2.23 2.41
CA ASP A 120 -14.89 3.65 2.15
C ASP A 120 -13.76 4.16 3.05
N ILE A 121 -12.63 4.52 2.43
CA ILE A 121 -11.46 5.02 3.15
C ILE A 121 -11.67 6.42 3.75
N LYS A 122 -12.70 7.16 3.35
CA LYS A 122 -12.99 8.50 3.87
C LYS A 122 -13.48 8.46 5.31
N GLU A 123 -14.19 7.41 5.71
CA GLU A 123 -14.72 7.23 7.07
C GLU A 123 -13.60 7.29 8.13
N PHE A 124 -12.41 6.78 7.82
CA PHE A 124 -11.25 6.85 8.71
C PHE A 124 -10.74 8.28 8.96
N ARG A 125 -11.01 9.22 8.05
CA ARG A 125 -10.65 10.64 8.26
C ARG A 125 -11.66 11.33 9.15
N GLU A 126 -12.93 11.00 9.02
CA GLU A 126 -14.05 11.60 9.75
C GLU A 126 -14.06 11.14 11.22
N ASN A 127 -13.79 9.86 11.46
CA ASN A 127 -13.64 9.32 12.82
C ASN A 127 -12.44 9.90 13.59
N SER A 128 -11.48 10.51 12.90
CA SER A 128 -10.36 11.22 13.55
C SER A 128 -10.68 12.68 13.94
N LEU A 129 -11.82 13.24 13.51
CA LEU A 129 -12.31 14.56 13.93
C LEU A 129 -13.34 14.44 15.07
N GLY A 130 -14.25 13.47 15.00
CA GLY A 130 -15.26 13.24 16.07
C GLY A 130 -14.61 12.93 17.42
N ILE A 131 -13.59 12.07 17.43
CA ILE A 131 -12.83 11.72 18.64
C ILE A 131 -12.05 12.94 19.19
N VAL A 132 -11.63 13.88 18.32
CA VAL A 132 -10.94 15.11 18.75
C VAL A 132 -11.91 16.15 19.29
N ALA A 133 -13.12 16.27 18.73
CA ALA A 133 -14.16 17.15 19.24
C ALA A 133 -14.69 16.66 20.60
N GLU A 134 -14.98 15.35 20.74
CA GLU A 134 -15.34 14.74 22.03
C GLU A 134 -14.21 14.86 23.06
N ARG A 135 -12.96 14.59 22.70
CA ARG A 135 -11.81 14.72 23.62
C ARG A 135 -11.47 16.17 23.98
N LEU A 136 -11.90 17.15 23.18
CA LEU A 136 -11.73 18.58 23.46
C LEU A 136 -12.97 19.22 24.09
N GLY A 137 -14.04 18.45 24.33
CA GLY A 137 -15.28 18.95 24.93
C GLY A 137 -15.99 20.00 24.06
N LEU A 138 -15.81 19.95 22.74
CA LEU A 138 -16.47 20.86 21.81
C LEU A 138 -17.70 20.15 21.24
N GLU A 139 -18.87 20.47 21.77
CA GLU A 139 -20.16 20.13 21.16
C GLU A 139 -20.30 20.93 19.85
N LEU A 140 -20.65 20.25 18.75
CA LEU A 140 -20.99 20.88 17.46
C LEU A 140 -22.44 21.35 17.46
#